data_AF-A0A536SEG7-F1
#
_entry.id   AF-A0A536SEG7-F1
#
_cell.length_a   1.000
_cell.length_b   1.000
_cell.length_c   1.000
_cell.angle_alpha   90.00
_cell.angle_beta   90.00
_cell.angle_gamma   90.00
#
_symmetry.space_group_name_H-M   'P 1'
#
loop_
_entity.id
_entity.type
_entity.pdbx_description
1 polymer ?
#
loop_
_entity_poly.entity_id
_entity_poly.type
_entity_poly.pdbx_seq_one_letter_code
_entity_poly.pdbx_strand_id
1 'polypeptide(L)'
;MRTPANAPRRRKKATNLSIDHDLLDRARSLGLNLSQAVEAGLTEAIRRHERAQWLARNRAALNAYNQHVEKQGVFSDGLRAF
;
A
#
# COMPACT_ATOMS: atom_id res chain seq x y z
N MET A 1 -13.05 -18.72 29.66
CA MET A 1 -11.71 -18.18 29.33
C MET A 1 -11.55 -18.19 27.82
N ARG A 2 -11.49 -17.02 27.15
CA ARG A 2 -11.32 -16.93 25.69
C ARG A 2 -9.83 -16.84 25.38
N THR A 3 -9.27 -17.90 24.79
CA THR A 3 -7.91 -17.92 24.26
C THR A 3 -7.81 -16.93 23.09
N PRO A 4 -6.81 -16.01 23.05
CA PRO A 4 -6.65 -15.15 21.89
C PRO A 4 -6.23 -16.00 20.67
N ALA A 5 -6.93 -15.79 19.56
CA ALA A 5 -6.65 -16.42 18.28
C ALA A 5 -5.21 -16.11 17.84
N ASN A 6 -4.36 -17.14 17.86
CA ASN A 6 -3.00 -17.09 17.34
C ASN A 6 -3.08 -16.94 15.82
N ALA A 7 -2.95 -15.72 15.31
CA ALA A 7 -2.88 -15.46 13.88
C ALA A 7 -1.74 -16.29 13.26
N PRO A 8 -1.95 -16.93 12.10
CA PRO A 8 -0.94 -17.82 11.53
C PRO A 8 0.36 -17.03 11.27
N ARG A 9 1.45 -17.46 11.91
CA ARG A 9 2.79 -16.92 11.63
C ARG A 9 3.06 -17.13 10.14
N ARG A 10 3.05 -16.04 9.37
CA ARG A 10 3.44 -16.04 7.95
C ARG A 10 4.82 -16.68 7.85
N ARG A 11 4.91 -17.81 7.14
CA ARG A 11 6.18 -18.51 6.92
C ARG A 11 7.06 -17.62 6.04
N LYS A 12 8.09 -17.01 6.63
CA LYS A 12 9.08 -16.23 5.87
C LYS A 12 9.90 -17.20 5.03
N LYS A 13 9.99 -16.96 3.73
CA LYS A 13 10.83 -17.74 2.82
C LYS A 13 12.16 -17.01 2.65
N ALA A 14 13.27 -17.68 2.99
CA ALA A 14 14.59 -17.16 2.66
C ALA A 14 14.71 -17.08 1.13
N THR A 15 15.03 -15.89 0.63
CA THR A 15 15.13 -15.61 -0.80
C THR A 15 16.48 -14.95 -1.04
N ASN A 16 17.25 -15.44 -2.01
CA ASN A 16 18.52 -14.82 -2.36
C ASN A 16 18.23 -13.57 -3.19
N LEU A 17 18.82 -12.44 -2.83
CA LEU A 17 18.56 -11.15 -3.44
C LEU A 17 19.86 -10.38 -3.60
N SER A 18 20.02 -9.74 -4.75
CA SER A 18 21.17 -8.87 -5.04
C SER A 18 20.81 -7.45 -4.68
N ILE A 19 21.53 -6.86 -3.73
CA ILE A 19 21.44 -5.44 -3.37
C ILE A 19 22.83 -4.84 -3.57
N ASP A 20 22.83 -3.57 -3.97
CA ASP A 20 24.03 -2.73 -4.02
C ASP A 20 24.84 -2.79 -2.71
N HIS A 21 26.15 -2.96 -2.85
CA HIS A 21 27.03 -3.17 -1.72
C HIS A 21 27.13 -1.92 -0.82
N ASP A 22 27.23 -0.74 -1.41
CA ASP A 22 27.36 0.51 -0.66
C ASP A 22 26.08 0.81 0.13
N LEU A 23 24.92 0.48 -0.44
CA LEU A 23 23.64 0.58 0.24
C LEU A 23 23.55 -0.35 1.45
N LEU A 24 24.05 -1.59 1.32
CA LEU A 24 24.08 -2.55 2.42
C LEU A 24 25.01 -2.10 3.55
N ASP A 25 26.22 -1.63 3.21
CA ASP A 25 27.18 -1.14 4.19
C ASP A 25 26.65 0.08 4.94
N ARG A 26 26.01 1.01 4.23
CA ARG A 26 25.36 2.16 4.84
C ARG A 26 24.20 1.75 5.74
N ALA A 27 23.39 0.78 5.34
CA ALA A 27 22.30 0.29 6.18
C ALA A 27 22.82 -0.40 7.45
N ARG A 28 23.92 -1.16 7.34
CA ARG A 28 24.58 -1.80 8.49
C ARG A 28 25.21 -0.78 9.44
N SER A 29 25.90 0.25 8.92
CA SER A 29 26.50 1.30 9.76
C SER A 29 25.45 2.12 10.51
N LEU A 30 24.25 2.24 9.96
CA LEU A 30 23.09 2.86 10.60
C LEU A 30 22.34 1.90 11.55
N GLY A 31 22.76 0.64 11.70
CA GLY A 31 22.11 -0.34 12.57
C GLY A 31 20.71 -0.75 12.11
N LEU A 32 20.40 -0.61 10.82
CA LEU A 32 19.06 -0.92 10.30
C LEU A 32 18.81 -2.43 10.25
N ASN A 33 17.59 -2.82 10.61
CA ASN A 33 17.14 -4.21 10.43
C ASN A 33 16.81 -4.46 8.94
N LEU A 34 17.76 -5.04 8.22
CA LEU A 34 17.66 -5.29 6.77
C LEU A 34 16.41 -6.11 6.40
N SER A 35 16.08 -7.14 7.17
CA SER A 35 14.90 -7.96 6.89
C SER A 35 13.62 -7.14 6.97
N GLN A 36 13.50 -6.28 7.98
CA GLN A 36 12.33 -5.41 8.15
C GLN A 36 12.28 -4.33 7.06
N ALA A 37 13.42 -3.73 6.73
CA ALA A 37 13.50 -2.69 5.71
C ALA A 37 13.10 -3.21 4.32
N VAL A 38 13.64 -4.38 3.93
CA VAL A 38 13.29 -5.02 2.65
C VAL A 38 11.82 -5.43 2.62
N GLU A 39 11.29 -6.00 3.71
CA GLU A 39 9.88 -6.39 3.81
C GLU A 39 8.93 -5.18 3.70
N ALA A 40 9.26 -4.06 4.36
CA ALA A 40 8.51 -2.82 4.27
C ALA A 40 8.56 -2.21 2.86
N GLY A 41 9.76 -2.14 2.26
CA GLY A 41 9.95 -1.61 0.90
C GLY A 41 9.19 -2.43 -0.16
N LEU A 42 9.24 -3.76 -0.05
CA LEU A 42 8.51 -4.66 -0.95
C LEU A 42 6.99 -4.52 -0.78
N THR A 43 6.51 -4.43 0.47
CA THR A 43 5.08 -4.22 0.76
C THR A 43 4.58 -2.94 0.12
N GLU A 44 5.34 -1.85 0.26
CA GLU A 44 4.95 -0.57 -0.32
C GLU A 44 5.00 -0.58 -1.85
N ALA A 45 6.02 -1.21 -2.45
CA ALA A 45 6.10 -1.37 -3.90
C ALA A 45 4.88 -2.13 -4.46
N ILE A 46 4.51 -3.26 -3.83
CA ILE A 46 3.33 -4.05 -4.21
C ILE A 46 2.07 -3.19 -4.11
N ARG A 47 1.86 -2.51 -2.98
CA ARG A 47 0.69 -1.64 -2.77
C ARG A 47 0.57 -0.55 -3.83
N ARG A 48 1.69 0.08 -4.21
CA ARG A 48 1.70 1.10 -5.28
C ARG A 48 1.29 0.51 -6.62
N HIS A 49 1.81 -0.66 -6.98
CA HIS A 49 1.43 -1.35 -8.21
C HIS A 49 -0.04 -1.76 -8.23
N GLU A 50 -0.54 -2.34 -7.14
CA GLU A 50 -1.96 -2.74 -7.03
C GLU A 50 -2.89 -1.53 -7.11
N ARG A 51 -2.53 -0.42 -6.45
CA ARG A 51 -3.29 0.84 -6.52
C ARG A 51 -3.32 1.38 -7.94
N ALA A 52 -2.18 1.41 -8.63
CA ALA A 52 -2.11 1.87 -10.02
C ALA A 52 -2.98 1.01 -10.95
N GLN A 53 -2.93 -0.32 -10.79
CA GLN A 53 -3.78 -1.24 -11.55
C GLN A 53 -5.26 -1.07 -11.23
N TRP A 54 -5.61 -0.85 -9.97
CA TRP A 54 -7.00 -0.58 -9.57
C TRP A 54 -7.50 0.72 -10.20
N LEU A 55 -6.73 1.81 -10.13
CA LEU A 55 -7.09 3.08 -10.75
C LEU A 55 -7.26 2.95 -12.26
N ALA A 56 -6.36 2.23 -12.93
CA ALA A 56 -6.47 1.98 -14.37
C ALA A 56 -7.77 1.23 -14.72
N ARG A 57 -8.11 0.17 -13.98
CA ARG A 57 -9.34 -0.60 -14.18
C ARG A 57 -10.61 0.19 -13.88
N ASN A 58 -10.59 1.02 -12.85
CA ASN A 58 -11.77 1.75 -12.39
C ASN A 58 -11.91 3.13 -13.05
N ARG A 59 -10.99 3.53 -13.92
CA ARG A 59 -10.99 4.86 -14.56
C ARG A 59 -12.31 5.19 -15.26
N ALA A 60 -12.91 4.24 -15.96
CA ALA A 60 -14.18 4.43 -16.63
C ALA A 60 -15.34 4.67 -15.64
N ALA A 61 -15.40 3.87 -14.57
CA ALA A 61 -16.43 4.02 -13.52
C ALA A 61 -16.26 5.33 -12.75
N LEU A 62 -15.01 5.70 -12.43
CA LEU A 62 -14.69 6.98 -11.79
C LEU A 62 -15.09 8.16 -12.68
N ASN A 63 -14.79 8.10 -13.98
CA ASN A 63 -15.20 9.16 -14.92
C ASN A 63 -16.73 9.28 -15.02
N ALA A 64 -17.45 8.15 -15.11
CA ALA A 64 -18.90 8.15 -15.16
C ALA A 64 -19.51 8.73 -13.88
N TYR A 65 -18.96 8.38 -12.71
CA TYR A 65 -19.36 8.94 -11.42
C TYR A 65 -19.07 10.44 -11.34
N ASN A 66 -17.87 10.88 -11.74
CA ASN A 66 -17.51 12.30 -11.74
C ASN A 66 -18.44 13.12 -12.64
N GLN A 67 -18.77 12.62 -13.84
CA GLN A 67 -19.73 13.28 -14.73
C GLN A 67 -21.14 13.34 -14.13
N HIS A 68 -21.55 12.31 -13.39
CA HIS A 68 -22.83 12.29 -12.69
C HIS A 68 -22.86 13.36 -11.58
N VAL A 69 -21.81 13.43 -10.77
CA VAL A 69 -21.66 14.46 -9.71
C VAL A 69 -21.62 15.87 -10.31
N GLU A 70 -20.89 16.11 -11.40
CA GLU A 70 -20.88 17.42 -12.07
C GLU A 70 -22.27 17.84 -12.57
N LYS A 71 -23.06 16.88 -13.06
CA LYS A 71 -24.40 17.15 -13.61
C LYS A 71 -25.49 17.27 -12.55
N GLN A 72 -25.40 16.50 -11.48
CA GLN A 72 -26.49 16.32 -10.51
C GLN A 72 -26.15 16.82 -9.10
N GLY A 73 -24.91 17.26 -8.88
CA GLY A 73 -24.38 17.58 -7.55
C GLY A 73 -24.18 16.33 -6.70
N VAL A 74 -23.70 16.53 -5.47
CA VAL A 74 -23.77 15.51 -4.42
C VAL A 74 -24.90 15.84 -3.45
N PHE A 75 -25.47 14.81 -2.83
CA PHE A 75 -26.54 14.93 -1.84
C PHE A 75 -26.24 15.97 -0.74
N SER A 76 -24.98 16.14 -0.36
CA SER A 76 -24.54 17.07 0.67
C SER A 76 -24.32 18.51 0.22
N ASP A 77 -24.46 18.85 -1.07
CA ASP A 77 -24.11 20.17 -1.60
C ASP A 77 -24.89 21.32 -0.95
N GLY A 78 -26.13 21.07 -0.51
CA GLY A 78 -26.94 22.05 0.22
C GLY A 78 -26.78 22.04 1.75
N LEU A 79 -26.01 21.10 2.31
CA LEU A 79 -25.87 20.89 3.77
C LEU A 79 -24.54 21.36 4.34
N ARG A 80 -23.59 21.77 3.49
CA ARG A 80 -22.29 22.27 3.93
C ARG A 80 -22.40 23.76 4.29
N ALA A 81 -22.72 24.03 5.55
CA ALA A 81 -22.48 25.34 6.18
C ALA A 81 -21.08 25.35 6.81
N PHE A 82 -20.32 26.44 6.60
CA PHE A 82 -18.99 26.66 7.20
C PHE A 82 -19.11 27.39 8.53
#